data_AF-K3WN09-F1
#
_entry.id   AF-K3WN09-F1
#
_cell.length_a   1.000
_cell.length_b   1.000
_cell.length_c   1.000
_cell.angle_alpha   90.00
_cell.angle_beta   90.00
_cell.angle_gamma   90.00
#
_symmetry.space_group_name_H-M   'P 1'
#
loop_
_entity.id
_entity.type
_entity.pdbx_description
1 polymer ?
#
loop_
_entity_poly.entity_id
_entity_poly.type
_entity_poly.pdbx_seq_one_letter_code
_entity_poly.pdbx_strand_id
1 'polypeptide(L)'
;MTANKQLLAKKRIVELGAGTGAVGLALALLHDADDDSVDALVLTDLETVVLLTTRNVHATAREHPRVRVMLERGAIATQAYCWGDDVVNTPLLGFADAVVVSDCLYEPSLYGDLLKSLLALTDRSAAKGKEPVVFLAYKQRTGASIF
;
A
#
# COMPACT_ATOMS: atom_id res chain seq x y z
N MET A 1 -4.60 -19.88 10.72
CA MET A 1 -4.16 -18.49 10.44
C MET A 1 -3.07 -18.41 9.35
N THR A 2 -2.67 -19.52 8.73
CA THR A 2 -1.51 -19.63 7.83
C THR A 2 -1.82 -19.33 6.35
N ALA A 3 -3.05 -19.59 5.88
CA ALA A 3 -3.42 -19.44 4.47
C ALA A 3 -3.37 -17.99 3.95
N ASN A 4 -3.64 -16.99 4.81
CA ASN A 4 -3.70 -15.59 4.39
C ASN A 4 -2.31 -14.94 4.25
N LYS A 5 -1.29 -15.44 4.96
CA LYS A 5 0.08 -14.89 4.88
C LYS A 5 0.72 -15.18 3.51
N GLN A 6 0.39 -16.31 2.90
CA GLN A 6 0.88 -16.70 1.57
C GLN A 6 0.37 -15.80 0.43
N LEU A 7 -0.73 -15.07 0.64
CA LEU A 7 -1.26 -14.14 -0.37
C LEU A 7 -0.36 -12.92 -0.59
N LEU A 8 0.45 -12.57 0.41
CA LEU A 8 1.31 -11.38 0.42
C LEU A 8 2.81 -11.72 0.47
N ALA A 9 3.15 -12.98 0.74
CA ALA A 9 4.52 -13.47 0.70
C ALA A 9 5.13 -13.32 -0.70
N LYS A 10 6.34 -12.76 -0.78
CA LYS A 10 7.09 -12.53 -2.02
C LYS A 10 6.35 -11.66 -3.04
N LYS A 11 5.69 -10.62 -2.54
CA LYS A 11 4.87 -9.69 -3.33
C LYS A 11 5.40 -8.28 -3.24
N ARG A 12 5.35 -7.55 -4.36
CA ARG A 12 5.45 -6.10 -4.36
C ARG A 12 4.07 -5.52 -4.06
N ILE A 13 3.99 -4.78 -2.96
CA ILE A 13 2.74 -4.22 -2.43
C ILE A 13 2.77 -2.70 -2.54
N VAL A 14 1.66 -2.12 -3.00
CA VAL A 14 1.42 -0.67 -2.93
C VAL A 14 0.22 -0.42 -2.01
N GLU A 15 0.38 0.44 -1.01
CA GLU A 15 -0.72 0.93 -0.19
C GLU A 15 -1.17 2.30 -0.70
N LEU A 16 -2.45 2.43 -1.05
CA LEU A 16 -3.08 3.70 -1.44
C LEU A 16 -3.76 4.34 -0.23
N GLY A 17 -3.45 5.62 0.05
CA GLY A 17 -4.03 6.35 1.18
C GLY A 17 -3.52 5.84 2.52
N ALA A 18 -2.20 5.70 2.65
CA ALA A 18 -1.56 5.09 3.80
C ALA A 18 -1.81 5.85 5.11
N GLY A 19 -2.04 7.17 5.06
CA GLY A 19 -2.28 8.02 6.22
C GLY A 19 -1.11 8.03 7.20
N THR A 20 -1.19 7.20 8.24
CA THR A 20 -0.11 6.97 9.20
C THR A 20 0.85 5.85 8.78
N GLY A 21 0.50 5.06 7.77
CA GLY A 21 1.19 3.84 7.37
C GLY A 21 0.84 2.62 8.22
N ALA A 22 -0.24 2.65 9.00
CA ALA A 22 -0.56 1.60 9.97
C ALA A 22 -0.68 0.20 9.33
N VAL A 23 -1.39 0.08 8.20
CA VAL A 23 -1.59 -1.22 7.54
C VAL A 23 -0.29 -1.69 6.89
N GLY A 24 0.39 -0.84 6.14
CA GLY A 24 1.70 -1.14 5.56
C GLY A 24 2.75 -1.55 6.59
N LEU A 25 2.84 -0.84 7.72
CA LEU A 25 3.77 -1.19 8.79
C LEU A 25 3.40 -2.52 9.46
N ALA A 26 2.11 -2.81 9.63
CA ALA A 26 1.67 -4.13 10.08
C ALA A 26 2.11 -5.22 9.08
N LEU A 27 1.96 -5.00 7.77
CA LEU A 27 2.44 -5.92 6.73
C LEU A 27 3.96 -6.12 6.80
N ALA A 28 4.71 -5.04 7.00
CA ALA A 28 6.17 -5.11 7.17
C ALA A 28 6.58 -5.95 8.38
N LEU A 29 5.73 -6.04 9.41
CA LEU A 29 5.98 -6.82 10.63
C LEU A 29 5.43 -8.25 10.61
N LEU A 30 4.53 -8.61 9.68
CA LEU A 30 3.71 -9.83 9.76
C LEU A 30 4.40 -11.17 9.46
N HIS A 31 5.72 -11.18 9.21
CA HIS A 31 6.44 -12.39 8.80
C HIS A 31 7.74 -12.55 9.61
N ASP A 32 7.92 -13.71 10.24
CA ASP A 32 9.09 -13.98 11.09
C ASP A 32 10.14 -14.87 10.41
N ALA A 33 9.81 -15.47 9.27
CA ALA A 33 10.70 -16.33 8.48
C ALA A 33 11.06 -15.70 7.14
N ASP A 34 12.31 -15.89 6.70
CA ASP A 34 12.87 -15.33 5.46
C ASP A 34 12.10 -15.74 4.19
N ASP A 35 11.29 -16.79 4.23
CA ASP A 35 10.57 -17.31 3.07
C ASP A 35 9.14 -16.77 2.89
N ASP A 36 8.58 -16.11 3.92
CA ASP A 36 7.20 -15.60 3.86
C ASP A 36 7.11 -14.06 3.78
N SER A 37 8.23 -13.34 3.74
CA SER A 37 8.24 -11.87 3.74
C SER A 37 7.63 -11.25 2.48
N VAL A 38 7.00 -10.07 2.64
CA VAL A 38 6.77 -9.15 1.51
C VAL A 38 8.11 -8.76 0.88
N ASP A 39 8.16 -8.63 -0.45
CA ASP A 39 9.41 -8.33 -1.17
C ASP A 39 9.69 -6.83 -1.22
N ALA A 40 8.64 -6.05 -1.48
CA ALA A 40 8.71 -4.59 -1.51
C ALA A 40 7.38 -3.99 -1.09
N LEU A 41 7.43 -2.84 -0.42
CA LEU A 41 6.27 -2.12 0.07
C LEU A 41 6.43 -0.62 -0.21
N VAL A 42 5.49 -0.05 -0.95
CA VAL A 42 5.43 1.39 -1.21
C VAL A 42 4.17 1.95 -0.56
N LEU A 43 4.36 2.83 0.43
CA LEU A 43 3.28 3.49 1.14
C LEU A 43 3.00 4.84 0.48
N THR A 44 1.79 5.05 -0.01
CA THR A 44 1.45 6.25 -0.76
C THR A 44 0.35 7.06 -0.11
N ASP A 45 0.50 8.38 -0.17
CA ASP A 45 -0.53 9.34 0.22
C ASP A 45 -0.24 10.70 -0.44
N LEU A 46 -1.06 11.71 -0.17
CA LEU A 46 -0.80 13.08 -0.59
C LEU A 46 0.53 13.60 -0.03
N GLU A 47 1.15 14.55 -0.73
CA GLU A 47 2.42 15.19 -0.31
C GLU A 47 2.37 15.73 1.13
N THR A 48 1.22 16.27 1.54
CA THR A 48 1.00 16.80 2.89
C THR A 48 0.96 15.72 3.97
N VAL A 49 0.68 14.46 3.60
CA VAL A 49 0.52 13.31 4.49
C VAL A 49 1.75 12.40 4.46
N VAL A 50 2.46 12.30 3.32
CA VAL A 50 3.58 11.38 3.16
C VAL A 50 4.67 11.62 4.21
N LEU A 51 4.91 12.87 4.62
CA LEU A 51 5.86 13.21 5.68
C LEU A 51 5.53 12.52 7.02
N LEU A 52 4.25 12.39 7.36
CA LEU A 52 3.80 11.67 8.55
C LEU A 52 4.09 10.16 8.42
N THR A 53 3.74 9.58 7.27
CA THR A 53 4.02 8.16 6.99
C THR A 53 5.52 7.88 7.04
N THR A 54 6.36 8.72 6.45
CA THR A 54 7.83 8.59 6.47
C THR A 54 8.36 8.61 7.90
N ARG A 55 7.87 9.54 8.74
CA ARG A 55 8.26 9.61 10.16
C ARG A 55 7.91 8.34 10.91
N ASN A 56 6.73 7.76 10.66
CA ASN A 56 6.30 6.52 11.29
C ASN A 56 7.15 5.34 10.83
N VAL A 57 7.48 5.23 9.53
CA VAL A 57 8.42 4.21 9.01
C VAL A 57 9.76 4.28 9.75
N HIS A 58 10.33 5.48 9.89
CA HIS A 58 11.59 5.63 10.62
C HIS A 58 11.46 5.34 12.12
N ALA A 59 10.36 5.71 12.76
CA ALA A 59 10.11 5.38 14.16
C ALA A 59 10.03 3.86 14.36
N THR A 60 9.22 3.17 13.55
CA THR A 60 9.11 1.71 13.58
C THR A 60 10.44 1.03 13.27
N ALA A 61 11.26 1.56 12.34
CA ALA A 61 12.59 1.02 12.06
C ALA A 61 13.56 1.12 13.26
N ARG A 62 13.41 2.12 14.16
CA ARG A 62 14.24 2.20 15.37
C ARG A 62 13.91 1.10 16.37
N GLU A 63 12.63 0.69 16.42
CA GLU A 63 12.10 -0.27 17.39
C GLU A 63 12.09 -1.71 16.86
N HIS A 64 12.00 -1.88 15.53
CA HIS A 64 11.83 -3.18 14.89
C HIS A 64 12.95 -3.44 13.86
N PRO A 65 13.90 -4.35 14.16
CA PRO A 65 15.03 -4.66 13.28
C PRO A 65 14.62 -5.07 11.86
N ARG A 66 13.47 -5.73 11.71
CA ARG A 66 12.93 -6.15 10.42
C ARG A 66 12.62 -4.95 9.51
N VAL A 67 11.90 -3.96 10.03
CA VAL A 67 11.58 -2.74 9.28
C VAL A 67 12.84 -1.94 8.97
N ARG A 68 13.81 -1.93 9.90
CA ARG A 68 15.14 -1.34 9.65
C ARG A 68 15.85 -1.96 8.45
N VAL A 69 15.93 -3.30 8.40
CA VAL A 69 16.57 -4.02 7.28
C VAL A 69 15.83 -3.76 5.97
N MET A 70 14.50 -3.76 5.97
CA MET A 70 13.72 -3.42 4.78
C MET A 70 14.02 -1.99 4.31
N LEU A 71 14.11 -1.03 5.23
CA LEU A 71 14.38 0.37 4.93
C LEU A 71 15.79 0.54 4.35
N GLU A 72 16.81 -0.07 4.98
CA GLU A 72 18.21 -0.01 4.53
C GLU A 72 18.40 -0.63 3.14
N ARG A 73 17.60 -1.64 2.78
CA ARG A 73 17.62 -2.29 1.46
C ARG A 73 16.70 -1.62 0.42
N GLY A 74 15.95 -0.58 0.80
CA GLY A 74 14.95 0.07 -0.06
C GLY A 74 13.71 -0.79 -0.36
N ALA A 75 13.45 -1.83 0.45
CA ALA A 75 12.29 -2.71 0.33
C ALA A 75 11.03 -2.13 1.00
N ILE A 76 11.16 -1.04 1.77
CA ILE A 76 10.03 -0.21 2.20
C ILE A 76 10.35 1.25 1.87
N ALA A 77 9.39 1.93 1.23
CA ALA A 77 9.52 3.33 0.86
C ALA A 77 8.18 4.07 0.99
N THR A 78 8.25 5.39 1.08
CA THR A 78 7.09 6.28 1.06
C THR A 78 7.13 7.14 -0.19
N GLN A 79 5.99 7.33 -0.84
CA GLN A 79 5.90 8.08 -2.10
C GLN A 79 4.65 8.96 -2.11
N ALA A 80 4.80 10.23 -2.45
CA ALA A 80 3.65 11.09 -2.67
C ALA A 80 2.91 10.64 -3.95
N TYR A 81 1.59 10.48 -3.85
CA TYR A 81 0.75 10.10 -4.98
C TYR A 81 -0.68 10.59 -4.75
N CYS A 82 -1.17 11.44 -5.65
CA CYS A 82 -2.58 11.76 -5.72
C CYS A 82 -3.28 10.73 -6.62
N TRP A 83 -4.41 10.20 -6.18
CA TRP A 83 -5.13 9.22 -6.98
C TRP A 83 -5.52 9.80 -8.33
N GLY A 84 -5.46 8.98 -9.37
CA GLY A 84 -5.77 9.34 -10.74
C GLY A 84 -4.59 9.96 -11.49
N ASP A 85 -3.52 10.35 -10.81
CA ASP A 85 -2.28 10.76 -11.48
C ASP A 85 -1.62 9.58 -12.21
N ASP A 86 -0.79 9.92 -13.20
CA ASP A 86 -0.08 8.94 -14.01
C ASP A 86 0.98 8.20 -13.18
N VAL A 87 0.74 6.90 -12.98
CA VAL A 87 1.63 5.99 -12.27
C VAL A 87 3.00 5.90 -12.95
N VAL A 88 3.08 6.01 -14.29
CA VAL A 88 4.34 5.91 -15.04
C VAL A 88 5.28 7.07 -14.72
N ASN A 89 4.72 8.24 -14.39
CA ASN A 89 5.49 9.43 -14.05
C ASN A 89 5.74 9.57 -12.54
N THR A 90 5.25 8.63 -11.73
CA THR A 90 5.41 8.66 -10.28
C THR A 90 6.55 7.74 -9.85
N PRO A 91 7.63 8.25 -9.26
CA PRO A 91 8.75 7.43 -8.82
C PRO A 91 8.30 6.29 -7.91
N LEU A 92 8.99 5.16 -7.98
CA LEU A 92 8.71 3.96 -7.18
C LEU A 92 7.35 3.29 -7.44
N LEU A 93 6.46 3.88 -8.25
CA LEU A 93 5.22 3.26 -8.67
C LEU A 93 5.37 2.52 -10.01
N GLY A 94 4.47 1.58 -10.23
CA GLY A 94 4.53 0.59 -11.29
C GLY A 94 3.71 -0.64 -10.90
N PHE A 95 3.78 -1.71 -11.70
CA PHE A 95 3.01 -2.92 -11.49
C PHE A 95 3.16 -3.47 -10.05
N ALA A 96 2.04 -3.62 -9.36
CA ALA A 96 1.95 -4.17 -8.02
C ALA A 96 1.32 -5.56 -8.08
N ASP A 97 1.91 -6.53 -7.39
CA ASP A 97 1.26 -7.83 -7.23
C ASP A 97 0.05 -7.76 -6.28
N ALA A 98 0.08 -6.82 -5.34
CA ALA A 98 -1.05 -6.53 -4.49
C ALA A 98 -1.17 -5.03 -4.24
N VAL A 99 -2.41 -4.54 -4.22
CA VAL A 99 -2.73 -3.19 -3.78
C VAL A 99 -3.58 -3.27 -2.53
N VAL A 100 -3.24 -2.47 -1.52
CA VAL A 100 -3.98 -2.40 -0.25
C VAL A 100 -4.61 -1.03 -0.13
N VAL A 101 -5.90 -1.01 0.22
CA VAL A 101 -6.71 0.19 0.36
C VAL A 101 -7.51 0.06 1.66
N SER A 102 -7.29 0.96 2.62
CA SER A 102 -7.89 0.89 3.96
C SER A 102 -8.66 2.16 4.31
N ASP A 103 -9.98 2.04 4.37
CA ASP A 103 -10.95 3.10 4.65
C ASP A 103 -10.83 4.31 3.71
N CYS A 104 -10.58 4.08 2.41
CA CYS A 104 -10.52 5.12 1.38
C CYS A 104 -11.85 5.37 0.64
N LEU A 105 -12.91 4.63 0.97
CA LEU A 105 -14.24 4.75 0.34
C LEU A 105 -15.18 5.66 1.13
N TYR A 106 -14.73 6.90 1.42
CA TYR A 106 -15.53 7.88 2.17
C TYR A 106 -16.02 9.07 1.33
N GLU A 107 -15.38 9.35 0.19
CA GLU A 107 -15.69 10.49 -0.68
C GLU A 107 -15.99 9.98 -2.10
N PRO A 108 -17.29 9.87 -2.49
CA PRO A 108 -17.70 9.33 -3.79
C PRO A 108 -17.12 10.04 -5.00
N SER A 109 -16.82 11.34 -4.91
CA SER A 109 -16.22 12.08 -6.01
C SER A 109 -14.82 11.58 -6.39
N LEU A 110 -14.12 10.90 -5.47
CA LEU A 110 -12.78 10.35 -5.69
C LEU A 110 -12.77 8.91 -6.22
N TYR A 111 -13.94 8.26 -6.37
CA TYR A 111 -13.98 6.85 -6.76
C TYR A 111 -13.43 6.60 -8.17
N GLY A 112 -13.63 7.55 -9.10
CA GLY A 112 -13.08 7.47 -10.45
C GLY A 112 -11.55 7.48 -10.44
N ASP A 113 -10.96 8.38 -9.67
CA ASP A 113 -9.50 8.52 -9.56
C ASP A 113 -8.86 7.33 -8.83
N LEU A 114 -9.52 6.83 -7.79
CA LEU A 114 -9.10 5.60 -7.11
C LEU A 114 -9.13 4.40 -8.07
N LEU A 115 -10.23 4.22 -8.83
CA LEU A 115 -10.34 3.15 -9.81
C LEU A 115 -9.27 3.26 -10.90
N LYS A 116 -9.02 4.47 -11.42
CA LYS A 116 -7.95 4.73 -12.38
C LYS A 116 -6.58 4.30 -11.84
N SER A 117 -6.30 4.64 -10.59
CA SER A 117 -5.06 4.25 -9.90
C SER A 117 -4.92 2.74 -9.77
N LEU A 118 -6.00 2.06 -9.33
CA LEU A 118 -6.03 0.60 -9.20
C LEU A 118 -5.77 -0.09 -10.53
N LEU A 119 -6.44 0.34 -11.61
CA LEU A 119 -6.23 -0.21 -12.95
C LEU A 119 -4.78 0.00 -13.43
N ALA A 120 -4.22 1.19 -13.24
CA ALA A 120 -2.85 1.48 -13.65
C ALA A 120 -1.80 0.66 -12.86
N LEU A 121 -1.99 0.51 -11.54
CA LEU A 121 -1.10 -0.28 -10.68
C LEU A 121 -1.21 -1.79 -10.92
N THR A 122 -2.32 -2.26 -11.49
CA THR A 122 -2.59 -3.68 -11.75
C THR A 122 -2.50 -4.05 -13.23
N ASP A 123 -2.16 -3.10 -14.12
CA ASP A 123 -2.01 -3.37 -15.54
C ASP A 123 -0.78 -4.27 -15.80
N ARG A 124 -1.07 -5.46 -16.33
CA ARG A 124 -0.11 -6.51 -16.65
C ARG A 124 0.45 -6.43 -18.06
N SER A 125 0.07 -5.42 -18.84
CA SER A 125 0.61 -5.24 -20.20
C SER A 125 2.15 -5.32 -20.26
N ALA A 126 2.83 -5.07 -19.13
CA ALA A 126 4.28 -5.21 -18.96
C ALA A 126 4.80 -6.46 -18.19
N ALA A 127 3.96 -7.33 -17.60
CA ALA A 127 4.42 -8.36 -16.64
C ALA A 127 3.86 -9.79 -16.88
N LYS A 128 4.76 -10.78 -17.03
CA LYS A 128 4.44 -12.23 -17.00
C LYS A 128 4.36 -12.70 -15.53
N GLY A 129 3.21 -13.20 -15.07
CA GLY A 129 3.02 -13.58 -13.64
C GLY A 129 1.60 -13.98 -13.22
N LYS A 130 1.33 -14.05 -11.91
CA LYS A 130 0.01 -14.31 -11.27
C LYS A 130 -0.85 -13.03 -11.18
N GLU A 131 -2.18 -13.17 -11.15
CA GLU A 131 -3.09 -12.02 -11.18
C GLU A 131 -2.88 -11.12 -9.96
N PRO A 132 -2.79 -9.78 -10.14
CA PRO A 132 -2.69 -8.89 -9.02
C PRO A 132 -3.98 -8.95 -8.21
N VAL A 133 -3.86 -8.75 -6.90
CA VAL A 133 -5.01 -8.75 -5.98
C VAL A 133 -5.16 -7.37 -5.33
N VAL A 134 -6.40 -6.91 -5.21
CA VAL A 134 -6.70 -5.68 -4.48
C VAL A 134 -7.39 -6.05 -3.17
N PHE A 135 -6.77 -5.70 -2.05
CA PHE A 135 -7.37 -5.81 -0.72
C PHE A 135 -8.00 -4.47 -0.37
N LEU A 136 -9.34 -4.44 -0.37
CA LEU A 136 -10.10 -3.26 0.00
C LEU A 136 -10.84 -3.52 1.31
N ALA A 137 -10.49 -2.76 2.34
CA ALA A 137 -11.20 -2.72 3.61
C ALA A 137 -11.82 -1.32 3.77
N TYR A 138 -13.06 -1.26 4.24
CA TYR A 138 -13.72 0.02 4.49
C TYR A 138 -14.71 -0.11 5.65
N LYS A 139 -14.93 0.99 6.35
CA LYS A 139 -16.03 1.09 7.30
C LYS A 139 -17.28 1.49 6.53
N GLN A 140 -18.34 0.67 6.61
CA GLN A 140 -19.63 1.07 6.07
C GLN A 140 -20.13 2.30 6.83
N ARG A 141 -20.37 3.39 6.10
CA ARG A 141 -20.97 4.63 6.60
C ARG A 141 -22.39 4.69 6.06
N THR A 142 -23.37 4.35 6.89
CA THR A 142 -24.78 4.53 6.54
C THR A 142 -25.14 5.99 6.80
N GLY A 143 -25.37 6.77 5.75
CA GLY A 143 -25.98 8.08 5.88
C GLY A 143 -27.44 7.93 6.31
N ALA A 144 -27.73 8.22 7.57
CA ALA A 144 -29.07 8.59 8.02
C ALA A 144 -28.97 9.93 8.74
N SER A 145 -29.04 11.02 7.98
CA SER A 145 -29.99 12.10 8.26
C SER A 145 -30.06 13.02 7.05
N ILE A 146 -31.21 12.96 6.40
CA ILE A 146 -31.74 14.06 5.61
C ILE A 146 -32.33 15.00 6.68
N PHE A 147 -31.68 16.12 6.94
CA PHE A 147 -32.33 17.25 7.62
C PHE A 147 -32.69 18.28 6.56
#